data_AF-A0A1G2XEQ4-F1
#
_entry.id   AF-A0A1G2XEQ4-F1
#
_cell.length_a   1.000
_cell.length_b   1.000
_cell.length_c   1.000
_cell.angle_alpha   90.00
_cell.angle_beta   90.00
_cell.angle_gamma   90.00
#
_symmetry.space_group_name_H-M   'P 1'
#
loop_
_entity.id
_entity.type
_entity.pdbx_description
1 polymer ?
#
loop_
_entity_poly.entity_id
_entity_poly.type
_entity_poly.pdbx_seq_one_letter_code
_entity_poly.pdbx_strand_id
1 'polypeptide(L)'
;MTKYERTYKILHQIYDKYRRFHRENGDRKHMSLMWSTYDPPDIIEGTEPFRDVENAFNIQIDEDEALDLYDMDLEDAARRIIEMQKNKSV
;
A
#
# COMPACT_ATOMS: atom_id res chain seq x y z
N MET A 1 -16.32 -2.94 -13.86
CA MET A 1 -15.35 -2.62 -12.81
C MET A 1 -14.20 -1.87 -13.44
N THR A 2 -13.96 -0.63 -13.03
CA THR A 2 -12.88 0.22 -13.56
C THR A 2 -11.51 -0.26 -13.06
N LYS A 3 -10.42 0.20 -13.69
CA LYS A 3 -9.05 -0.09 -13.21
C LYS A 3 -8.86 0.39 -11.77
N TYR A 4 -9.43 1.55 -11.43
CA TYR A 4 -9.45 2.10 -10.07
C TYR A 4 -10.16 1.18 -9.09
N GLU A 5 -11.41 0.80 -9.35
CA GLU A 5 -12.20 -0.06 -8.44
C GLU A 5 -11.51 -1.40 -8.18
N ARG A 6 -10.88 -1.99 -9.21
CA ARG A 6 -10.11 -3.23 -9.05
C ARG A 6 -8.87 -3.02 -8.18
N THR A 7 -8.13 -1.95 -8.43
CA THR A 7 -6.89 -1.64 -7.71
C THR A 7 -7.19 -1.37 -6.24
N TYR A 8 -8.15 -0.49 -5.98
CA TYR A 8 -8.60 -0.17 -4.62
C TYR A 8 -9.09 -1.42 -3.88
N LYS A 9 -9.89 -2.27 -4.52
CA LYS A 9 -10.38 -3.50 -3.89
C LYS A 9 -9.26 -4.45 -3.47
N ILE A 10 -8.26 -4.66 -4.32
CA ILE A 10 -7.11 -5.53 -4.01
C ILE A 10 -6.26 -4.90 -2.92
N LEU A 11 -5.97 -3.60 -3.02
CA LEU A 11 -5.20 -2.87 -2.02
C LEU A 11 -5.90 -2.91 -0.65
N HIS A 12 -7.22 -2.73 -0.61
CA HIS A 12 -8.01 -2.84 0.60
C HIS A 12 -7.97 -4.25 1.21
N GLN A 13 -7.90 -5.31 0.41
CA GLN A 13 -7.73 -6.68 0.92
C GLN A 13 -6.37 -6.89 1.57
N ILE A 14 -5.31 -6.31 1.00
CA ILE A 14 -3.96 -6.32 1.57
C ILE A 14 -3.96 -5.51 2.88
N TYR A 15 -4.52 -4.31 2.85
CA TYR A 15 -4.71 -3.48 4.05
C TYR A 15 -5.45 -4.23 5.15
N ASP A 16 -6.59 -4.87 4.85
CA ASP A 16 -7.35 -5.65 5.82
C ASP A 16 -6.56 -6.86 6.36
N LYS A 17 -5.66 -7.46 5.57
CA LYS A 17 -4.79 -8.55 6.02
C LYS A 17 -3.86 -8.05 7.14
N TYR A 18 -3.20 -6.92 6.94
CA TYR A 18 -2.21 -6.37 7.88
C TYR A 18 -2.85 -5.61 9.05
N ARG A 19 -3.90 -4.83 8.79
CA ARG A 19 -4.65 -4.10 9.82
C ARG A 19 -5.23 -5.02 10.89
N ARG A 20 -5.52 -6.28 10.58
CA ARG A 20 -6.02 -7.25 11.58
C ARG A 20 -5.06 -7.45 12.76
N PHE A 21 -3.78 -7.16 12.58
CA PHE A 21 -2.76 -7.20 13.63
C PHE A 21 -2.70 -5.90 14.46
N HIS A 22 -3.36 -4.83 14.01
CA HIS A 22 -3.34 -3.48 14.58
C HIS A 22 -4.76 -2.88 14.73
N ARG A 23 -5.70 -3.66 15.29
CA ARG A 23 -7.14 -3.30 15.37
C ARG A 23 -7.44 -2.14 16.31
N GLU A 24 -6.52 -1.84 17.21
CA GLU A 24 -6.56 -0.70 18.13
C GLU A 24 -6.57 0.65 17.40
N ASN A 25 -6.06 0.68 16.15
CA ASN A 25 -6.07 1.86 15.31
C ASN A 25 -7.44 2.00 14.60
N GLY A 26 -8.13 3.11 14.85
CA GLY A 26 -9.37 3.44 14.15
C GLY A 26 -9.21 3.36 12.63
N ASP A 27 -10.23 2.89 11.91
CA ASP A 27 -10.14 2.65 10.47
C ASP A 27 -10.16 3.96 9.67
N ARG A 28 -8.98 4.56 9.48
CA ARG A 28 -8.79 5.78 8.68
C ARG A 28 -8.35 5.49 7.25
N LYS A 29 -8.26 4.21 6.86
CA LYS A 29 -7.86 3.76 5.52
C LYS A 29 -6.55 4.41 5.05
N HIS A 30 -5.58 4.50 5.96
CA HIS A 30 -4.28 5.08 5.69
C HIS A 30 -3.23 3.97 5.54
N MET A 31 -2.33 4.09 4.57
CA MET A 31 -1.34 3.04 4.25
C MET A 31 -0.47 2.68 5.46
N SER A 32 -0.01 3.68 6.21
CA SER A 32 0.74 3.49 7.46
C SER A 32 0.10 2.56 8.50
N LEU A 33 -1.22 2.35 8.48
CA LEU A 33 -1.91 1.44 9.40
C LEU A 33 -1.73 -0.05 9.05
N MET A 34 -1.00 -0.37 7.98
CA MET A 34 -0.49 -1.71 7.72
C MET A 34 0.73 -2.07 8.58
N TRP A 35 1.33 -1.08 9.26
CA TRP A 35 2.42 -1.27 10.20
C TRP A 35 1.99 -0.89 11.62
N SER A 36 2.80 -1.28 12.59
CA SER A 36 2.65 -0.87 13.98
C SER A 36 2.91 0.64 14.11
N THR A 37 1.99 1.36 14.76
CA THR A 37 2.17 2.79 15.08
C THR A 37 3.04 3.00 16.32
N TYR A 38 3.32 1.93 17.08
CA TYR A 38 4.11 1.97 18.31
C TYR A 38 5.56 1.51 18.09
N ASP A 39 5.76 0.61 17.12
CA ASP A 39 7.06 0.03 16.76
C ASP A 39 7.13 -0.10 15.23
N PRO A 40 7.10 1.02 14.49
CA PRO A 40 7.22 0.99 13.05
C PRO A 40 8.64 0.54 12.66
N PRO A 41 8.80 -0.17 11.54
CA PRO A 41 10.13 -0.55 11.07
C PRO A 41 10.93 0.69 10.67
N ASP A 42 12.25 0.65 10.88
CA ASP A 42 13.17 1.73 10.47
C ASP A 42 13.20 1.91 8.95
N ILE A 43 13.00 0.82 8.19
CA ILE A 43 12.92 0.81 6.74
C ILE A 43 11.62 0.12 6.36
N ILE A 44 10.77 0.85 5.63
CA ILE A 44 9.48 0.34 5.14
C ILE A 44 9.61 -0.33 3.77
N GLU A 45 10.57 0.07 2.94
CA GLU A 45 10.86 -0.56 1.65
C GLU A 45 11.11 -2.06 1.83
N GLY A 46 10.49 -2.87 0.97
CA GLY A 46 10.68 -4.32 1.01
C GLY A 46 10.12 -5.03 2.24
N THR A 47 9.33 -4.36 3.09
CA THR A 47 8.55 -5.02 4.16
C THR A 47 7.41 -5.87 3.58
N GLU A 48 6.85 -6.79 4.37
CA GLU A 48 5.79 -7.68 3.90
C GLU A 48 4.56 -6.96 3.32
N PRO A 49 4.05 -5.85 3.91
CA PRO A 49 2.94 -5.12 3.30
C PRO A 49 3.26 -4.61 1.89
N PHE A 50 4.44 -4.02 1.69
CA PHE A 50 4.82 -3.53 0.36
C PHE A 50 5.14 -4.67 -0.61
N ARG A 51 5.78 -5.76 -0.17
CA ARG A 51 5.99 -6.94 -1.03
C ARG A 51 4.68 -7.53 -1.54
N ASP A 52 3.65 -7.56 -0.72
CA ASP A 52 2.32 -8.01 -1.16
C ASP A 52 1.70 -7.06 -2.20
N VAL A 53 1.89 -5.75 -2.03
CA VAL A 53 1.47 -4.74 -3.01
C VAL A 53 2.23 -4.91 -4.33
N GLU A 54 3.56 -5.02 -4.29
CA GLU A 54 4.41 -5.26 -5.46
C GLU A 54 3.98 -6.52 -6.23
N ASN A 55 3.80 -7.63 -5.52
CA ASN A 55 3.36 -8.90 -6.10
C ASN A 55 1.95 -8.81 -6.69
N ALA A 56 1.01 -8.16 -6.00
CA ALA A 56 -0.38 -8.07 -6.43
C ALA A 56 -0.56 -7.20 -7.69
N PHE A 57 0.27 -6.15 -7.84
CA PHE A 57 0.16 -5.20 -8.94
C PHE A 57 1.27 -5.33 -9.98
N ASN A 58 2.23 -6.25 -9.78
CA ASN A 58 3.42 -6.43 -10.58
C ASN A 58 4.21 -5.12 -10.75
N ILE A 59 4.31 -4.35 -9.67
CA ILE A 59 5.09 -3.09 -9.59
C ILE A 59 6.39 -3.34 -8.80
N GLN A 60 7.32 -2.40 -8.90
CA GLN A 60 8.47 -2.33 -8.02
C GLN A 60 8.31 -1.01 -7.27
N ILE A 61 8.51 -1.00 -5.96
CA ILE A 61 8.42 0.17 -5.11
C ILE A 61 9.83 0.39 -4.54
N ASP A 62 10.48 1.47 -4.97
CA ASP A 62 11.76 1.88 -4.37
C ASP A 62 11.57 2.60 -3.02
N GLU A 63 12.66 3.00 -2.38
CA GLU A 63 12.64 3.67 -1.08
C GLU A 63 11.81 4.97 -1.09
N ASP A 64 11.98 5.82 -2.11
CA ASP A 64 11.27 7.10 -2.24
C ASP A 64 9.77 6.86 -2.47
N GLU A 65 9.44 5.92 -3.35
CA GLU A 65 8.06 5.51 -3.63
C GLU A 65 7.39 4.86 -2.41
N ALA A 66 8.15 4.11 -1.60
CA ALA A 66 7.65 3.52 -0.37
C ALA A 66 7.27 4.59 0.65
N LEU A 67 8.11 5.63 0.81
CA LEU A 67 7.83 6.77 1.68
C LEU A 67 6.60 7.54 1.22
N ASP A 68 6.52 7.86 -0.08
CA ASP A 68 5.36 8.53 -0.65
C ASP A 68 4.07 7.73 -0.42
N LEU A 69 4.08 6.43 -0.71
CA LEU A 69 2.90 5.57 -0.53
C LEU A 69 2.51 5.42 0.94
N TYR A 70 3.47 5.40 1.86
CA TYR A 70 3.20 5.22 3.30
C TYR A 70 2.36 6.35 3.89
N ASP A 71 2.56 7.57 3.39
CA ASP A 71 1.86 8.79 3.80
C ASP A 71 0.50 8.99 3.08
N MET A 72 0.10 8.08 2.20
CA MET A 72 -1.17 8.16 1.48
C MET A 72 -2.31 7.40 2.15
N ASP A 73 -3.54 7.82 1.85
CA ASP A 73 -4.72 6.98 2.05
C ASP A 73 -4.85 5.91 0.94
N LEU A 74 -5.73 4.93 1.15
CA LEU A 74 -5.94 3.85 0.17
C LEU A 74 -6.46 4.36 -1.19
N GLU A 75 -7.14 5.50 -1.25
CA GLU A 75 -7.64 6.05 -2.51
C GLU A 75 -6.50 6.65 -3.33
N ASP A 76 -5.67 7.47 -2.70
CA ASP A 76 -4.50 8.08 -3.32
C ASP A 76 -3.44 7.05 -3.66
N ALA A 77 -3.15 6.10 -2.76
CA ALA A 77 -2.25 4.98 -3.03
C ALA A 77 -2.73 4.14 -4.23
N ALA A 78 -4.05 3.89 -4.35
CA ALA A 78 -4.59 3.17 -5.50
C ALA A 78 -4.39 3.94 -6.82
N ARG A 79 -4.48 5.28 -6.81
CA ARG A 79 -4.17 6.11 -7.98
C ARG A 79 -2.69 6.04 -8.32
N ARG A 80 -1.82 6.18 -7.32
CA ARG A 80 -0.36 6.12 -7.49
C ARG A 80 0.12 4.79 -8.06
N ILE A 81 -0.40 3.67 -7.55
CA ILE A 81 -0.13 2.32 -8.09
C ILE A 81 -0.54 2.21 -9.56
N ILE A 82 -1.67 2.80 -9.96
CA ILE A 82 -2.11 2.80 -11.35
C ILE A 82 -1.15 3.56 -12.26
N GLU A 83 -0.55 4.65 -11.77
CA GLU A 83 0.48 5.42 -12.48
C GLU A 83 1.77 4.63 -12.61
N MET A 84 2.25 4.01 -11.53
CA MET A 84 3.44 3.14 -11.54
C MET A 84 3.32 2.01 -12.57
N GLN A 85 2.14 1.39 -12.66
CA GLN A 85 1.87 0.37 -13.69
C GLN A 85 1.92 0.90 -15.13
N LYS A 86 1.61 2.18 -15.36
CA LYS A 86 1.73 2.80 -16.70
C LYS A 86 3.19 3.11 -17.03
N ASN A 87 3.97 3.55 -16.05
CA ASN A 87 5.36 3.93 -16.23
C ASN A 87 6.28 2.73 -16.54
N LYS A 88 5.88 1.50 -16.19
CA LYS A 88 6.55 0.25 -16.60
C LYS A 88 6.42 -0.10 -18.10
N SER A 89 5.65 0.64 -18.90
CA SER A 89 5.37 0.32 -20.31
C SER A 89 6.29 1.03 -21.32
N VAL A 90 7.47 1.49 -20.90
CA VAL A 90 8.48 2.12 -21.78
C VAL A 90 9.75 1.30 -21.79
#